data_AF-A0A7C7DVU9-F1
#
_entry.id   AF-A0A7C7DVU9-F1
#
_cell.length_a   1.000
_cell.length_b   1.000
_cell.length_c   1.000
_cell.angle_alpha   90.00
_cell.angle_beta   90.00
_cell.angle_gamma   90.00
#
_symmetry.space_group_name_H-M   'P 1'
#
loop_
_entity.id
_entity.type
_entity.pdbx_description
1 polymer ?
#
loop_
_entity_poly.entity_id
_entity_poly.type
_entity_poly.pdbx_seq_one_letter_code
_entity_poly.pdbx_strand_id
1 'polypeptide(L)'
;METMISQVVAFGATMLIGGVLGLVFDFYRVLRGIGSPTPIVTTIGDILFWIIATAVSFYILLKVTWADVRFYVFIGFLVGFNLYRAFLSRPVIHILLSSYSAGKAASYWIDQVGYRLSDVVRSHVREPIGMFVSRITQHKGRKGRP
;
A
#
# COMPACT_ATOMS: atom_id res chain seq x y z
N MET A 1 18.66 4.66 -41.95
CA MET A 1 19.41 3.64 -41.20
C MET A 1 19.43 4.04 -39.75
N GLU A 2 18.85 3.23 -38.85
CA GLU A 2 19.11 3.43 -37.43
C GLU A 2 20.60 3.30 -37.15
N THR A 3 21.12 4.18 -36.31
CA THR A 3 22.53 4.17 -35.94
C THR A 3 22.77 3.12 -34.87
N MET A 4 24.01 2.61 -34.75
CA MET A 4 24.35 1.68 -33.66
C MET A 4 24.03 2.28 -32.27
N ILE A 5 24.14 3.60 -32.15
CA ILE A 5 23.81 4.35 -30.93
C ILE A 5 22.31 4.26 -30.59
N SER A 6 21.41 4.38 -31.57
CA SER A 6 19.97 4.31 -31.28
C SER A 6 19.54 2.93 -30.78
N GLN A 7 20.20 1.86 -31.24
CA GLN A 7 19.95 0.50 -30.76
C GLN A 7 20.41 0.30 -29.31
N VAL A 8 21.60 0.82 -28.95
CA VAL A 8 22.11 0.75 -27.57
C VAL A 8 21.21 1.55 -26.62
N VAL A 9 20.77 2.75 -27.03
CA VAL A 9 19.83 3.56 -26.23
C VAL A 9 18.49 2.85 -26.09
N ALA A 10 17.96 2.25 -27.16
CA ALA A 10 16.73 1.47 -27.10
C ALA A 10 16.84 0.28 -26.14
N PHE A 11 17.98 -0.42 -26.15
CA PHE A 11 18.23 -1.53 -25.22
C PHE A 11 18.34 -1.06 -23.76
N GLY A 12 19.04 0.05 -23.50
CA GLY A 12 19.12 0.63 -22.16
C GLY A 12 17.74 1.08 -21.66
N ALA A 13 16.93 1.68 -22.53
CA ALA A 13 15.56 2.03 -22.21
C ALA A 13 14.73 0.79 -21.85
N THR A 14 14.80 -0.29 -22.61
CA THR A 14 14.02 -1.52 -22.32
C THR A 14 14.45 -2.21 -21.02
N MET A 15 15.74 -2.13 -20.65
CA MET A 15 16.20 -2.51 -19.31
C MET A 15 15.56 -1.68 -18.20
N LEU A 16 15.51 -0.34 -18.36
CA LEU A 16 14.85 0.50 -17.36
C LEU A 16 13.37 0.14 -17.20
N ILE A 17 12.66 -0.17 -18.29
CA ILE A 17 11.26 -0.61 -18.21
C ILE A 17 11.15 -1.94 -17.47
N GLY A 18 12.04 -2.90 -17.76
CA GLY A 18 12.10 -4.16 -17.00
C GLY A 18 12.23 -3.91 -15.49
N GLY A 19 13.02 -2.91 -15.11
CA GLY A 19 13.13 -2.47 -13.73
C GLY A 19 11.86 -1.84 -13.16
N VAL A 20 11.18 -0.98 -13.93
CA VAL A 20 9.88 -0.39 -13.55
C VAL A 20 8.82 -1.47 -13.37
N LEU A 21 8.76 -2.45 -14.27
CA LEU A 21 7.87 -3.61 -14.14
C LEU A 21 8.19 -4.40 -12.86
N GLY A 22 9.48 -4.54 -12.53
CA GLY A 22 9.93 -5.11 -11.27
C GLY A 22 9.39 -4.35 -10.05
N LEU A 23 9.42 -3.01 -10.09
CA LEU A 23 8.87 -2.17 -9.05
C LEU A 23 7.37 -2.38 -8.88
N VAL A 24 6.60 -2.30 -9.97
CA VAL A 24 5.14 -2.54 -9.94
C VAL A 24 4.83 -3.94 -9.41
N PHE A 25 5.63 -4.94 -9.79
CA PHE A 25 5.49 -6.30 -9.30
C PHE A 25 5.71 -6.42 -7.79
N ASP A 26 6.69 -5.71 -7.23
CA ASP A 26 6.93 -5.71 -5.78
C ASP A 26 5.78 -5.05 -5.00
N PHE A 27 5.22 -3.94 -5.51
CA PHE A 27 3.99 -3.35 -4.95
C PHE A 27 2.84 -4.36 -4.94
N TYR A 28 2.60 -5.02 -6.07
CA TYR A 28 1.58 -6.06 -6.19
C TYR A 28 1.82 -7.21 -5.19
N ARG A 29 3.06 -7.68 -5.07
CA ARG A 29 3.46 -8.76 -4.18
C ARG A 29 3.24 -8.42 -2.71
N VAL A 30 3.59 -7.21 -2.28
CA VAL A 30 3.40 -6.76 -0.89
C VAL A 30 1.92 -6.60 -0.57
N LEU A 31 1.13 -5.97 -1.45
CA LEU A 31 -0.32 -5.84 -1.28
C LEU A 31 -0.98 -7.22 -1.13
N ARG A 32 -0.58 -8.19 -1.96
CA ARG A 32 -1.03 -9.59 -1.87
C ARG A 32 -0.61 -10.26 -0.56
N GLY A 33 0.62 -10.03 -0.10
CA GLY A 33 1.16 -10.61 1.13
C GLY A 33 0.46 -10.11 2.40
N ILE A 34 -0.01 -8.87 2.41
CA ILE A 34 -0.69 -8.26 3.56
C ILE A 34 -2.15 -8.72 3.67
N GLY A 35 -2.84 -8.90 2.54
CA GLY A 35 -4.30 -9.02 2.51
C GLY A 35 -4.89 -10.42 2.63
N SER A 36 -4.07 -11.49 2.68
CA SER A 36 -4.52 -12.90 2.54
C SER A 36 -5.71 -13.05 1.57
N PRO A 37 -5.60 -12.56 0.32
CA PRO A 37 -6.75 -12.41 -0.57
C PRO A 37 -7.34 -13.76 -0.95
N THR A 38 -8.65 -13.80 -1.15
CA THR A 38 -9.33 -14.97 -1.70
C THR A 38 -8.83 -15.27 -3.12
N PRO A 39 -8.97 -16.51 -3.63
CA PRO A 39 -8.51 -16.87 -4.97
C PRO A 39 -9.04 -15.94 -6.08
N ILE A 40 -10.30 -15.49 -5.96
CA ILE A 40 -10.94 -14.57 -6.91
C ILE A 40 -10.21 -13.22 -6.95
N VAL A 41 -9.88 -12.66 -5.79
CA VAL A 41 -9.15 -11.38 -5.68
C VAL A 41 -7.75 -11.51 -6.26
N THR A 42 -7.11 -12.67 -6.08
CA THR A 42 -5.81 -12.96 -6.68
C THR A 42 -5.89 -12.98 -8.21
N THR A 43 -6.88 -13.67 -8.78
CA THR A 43 -7.06 -13.73 -10.24
C THR A 43 -7.35 -12.35 -10.83
N ILE A 44 -8.20 -11.54 -10.20
CA ILE A 44 -8.48 -10.16 -10.65
C ILE A 44 -7.21 -9.31 -10.58
N GLY A 45 -6.45 -9.43 -9.48
CA GLY A 45 -5.17 -8.74 -9.31
C GLY A 45 -4.15 -9.12 -10.38
N ASP A 46 -4.04 -10.41 -10.70
CA ASP A 46 -3.16 -10.90 -11.76
C ASP A 46 -3.59 -10.34 -13.13
N ILE A 47 -4.88 -10.40 -13.48
CA ILE A 47 -5.38 -9.84 -14.75
C ILE A 47 -5.09 -8.34 -14.84
N LEU A 48 -5.35 -7.59 -13.78
CA LEU A 48 -5.09 -6.15 -13.73
C LEU A 48 -3.59 -5.86 -13.89
N PHE A 49 -2.74 -6.61 -13.19
CA PHE A 49 -1.29 -6.49 -13.31
C PHE A 49 -0.83 -6.75 -14.75
N TRP A 50 -1.33 -7.81 -15.39
CA TRP A 50 -0.99 -8.13 -16.77
C TRP A 50 -1.41 -7.03 -17.75
N ILE A 51 -2.60 -6.45 -17.58
CA ILE A 51 -3.07 -5.33 -18.41
C ILE A 51 -2.15 -4.12 -18.24
N ILE A 52 -1.84 -3.73 -17.00
CA ILE A 52 -0.98 -2.58 -16.71
C ILE A 52 0.44 -2.82 -17.24
N ALA A 53 1.02 -3.98 -16.96
CA ALA A 53 2.36 -4.35 -17.42
C ALA A 53 2.47 -4.31 -18.94
N THR A 54 1.46 -4.85 -19.64
CA THR A 54 1.42 -4.85 -21.11
C THR A 54 1.25 -3.43 -21.65
N ALA A 55 0.34 -2.63 -21.07
CA ALA A 55 0.11 -1.26 -21.50
C ALA A 55 1.35 -0.37 -21.31
N VAL A 56 2.01 -0.45 -20.15
CA VAL A 56 3.26 0.28 -19.86
C VAL A 56 4.36 -0.14 -20.82
N SER A 57 4.55 -1.45 -21.02
CA SER A 57 5.55 -1.97 -21.95
C SER A 57 5.30 -1.48 -23.37
N PHE A 58 4.07 -1.60 -23.84
CA PHE A 58 3.67 -1.21 -25.20
C PHE A 58 3.78 0.29 -25.44
N TYR A 59 3.35 1.12 -24.48
CA TYR A 59 3.48 2.58 -24.57
C TYR A 59 4.94 3.02 -24.75
N ILE A 60 5.86 2.39 -24.02
CA ILE A 60 7.26 2.78 -24.10
C ILE A 60 7.92 2.23 -25.37
N LEU A 61 7.56 1.02 -25.82
CA LEU A 61 7.98 0.53 -27.14
C LEU A 61 7.54 1.47 -28.27
N LEU A 62 6.29 1.96 -28.22
CA LEU A 62 5.81 2.97 -29.17
C LEU A 62 6.66 4.24 -29.16
N LYS A 63 7.10 4.70 -27.98
CA LYS A 63 7.89 5.93 -27.84
C LYS A 63 9.35 5.76 -28.27
N VAL A 64 9.96 4.62 -27.98
CA VAL A 64 11.41 4.41 -28.15
C VAL A 64 11.74 3.80 -29.50
N THR A 65 10.93 2.84 -29.95
CA THR A 65 11.20 2.07 -31.18
C THR A 65 10.07 2.18 -32.20
N TRP A 66 9.10 3.07 -32.00
CA TRP A 66 7.90 3.17 -32.87
C TRP A 66 7.14 1.84 -32.97
N ALA A 67 7.12 1.06 -31.87
CA ALA A 67 6.58 -0.30 -31.81
C ALA A 67 7.24 -1.32 -32.75
N ASP A 68 8.48 -1.05 -33.19
CA ASP A 68 9.32 -2.08 -33.78
C ASP A 68 9.75 -3.06 -32.67
N VAL A 69 9.12 -4.24 -32.67
CA VAL A 69 9.31 -5.28 -31.66
C VAL A 69 10.49 -6.15 -32.07
N ARG A 70 11.68 -5.81 -31.57
CA ARG A 70 12.92 -6.55 -31.84
C ARG A 70 13.27 -7.50 -30.70
N PHE A 71 14.00 -8.57 -31.00
CA PHE A 71 14.35 -9.60 -30.02
C PHE A 71 15.10 -9.06 -28.79
N TYR A 72 15.96 -8.05 -28.97
CA TYR A 72 16.70 -7.43 -27.87
C TYR A 72 15.79 -6.69 -26.87
N VAL A 73 14.56 -6.31 -27.26
CA VAL A 73 13.60 -5.65 -26.37
C VAL A 73 13.16 -6.60 -25.26
N PHE A 74 12.87 -7.85 -25.62
CA PHE A 74 12.52 -8.91 -24.66
C PHE A 74 13.69 -9.24 -23.74
N ILE A 75 14.91 -9.30 -24.27
CA ILE A 75 16.12 -9.48 -23.46
C ILE A 75 16.29 -8.32 -22.49
N GLY A 76 16.13 -7.08 -22.96
CA GLY A 76 16.23 -5.89 -22.11
C GLY A 76 15.23 -5.93 -20.96
N PHE A 77 13.96 -6.28 -21.23
CA PHE A 77 12.96 -6.49 -20.17
C PHE A 77 13.41 -7.54 -19.16
N LEU A 78 13.84 -8.70 -19.63
CA LEU A 78 14.23 -9.81 -18.76
C LEU A 78 15.42 -9.43 -17.89
N VAL A 79 16.46 -8.84 -18.49
CA VAL A 79 17.67 -8.40 -17.79
C VAL A 79 17.34 -7.30 -16.79
N GLY A 80 16.60 -6.27 -17.20
CA GLY A 80 16.20 -5.15 -16.35
C GLY A 80 15.37 -5.60 -15.14
N PHE A 81 14.39 -6.48 -15.37
CA PHE A 81 13.57 -7.05 -14.30
C PHE A 81 14.39 -7.89 -13.32
N ASN A 82 15.29 -8.74 -13.83
CA ASN A 82 16.15 -9.55 -12.96
C ASN A 82 17.15 -8.69 -12.18
N LEU A 83 17.70 -7.64 -12.80
CA LEU A 83 18.60 -6.69 -12.14
C LEU A 83 17.87 -5.95 -11.01
N TYR A 84 16.66 -5.46 -11.28
CA TYR A 84 15.82 -4.86 -10.25
C TYR A 84 15.56 -5.85 -9.10
N ARG A 85 15.16 -7.08 -9.42
CA ARG A 85 14.89 -8.10 -8.40
C ARG A 85 16.10 -8.47 -7.56
N ALA A 86 17.28 -8.51 -8.16
CA ALA A 86 18.51 -8.84 -7.45
C ALA A 86 18.95 -7.73 -6.49
N PHE A 87 18.87 -6.46 -6.91
CA PHE A 87 19.46 -5.34 -6.17
C PHE A 87 18.46 -4.47 -5.42
N LEU A 88 17.32 -4.14 -6.03
CA LEU A 88 16.38 -3.13 -5.51
C LEU A 88 15.18 -3.74 -4.79
N SER A 89 14.81 -4.99 -5.09
CA SER A 89 13.59 -5.58 -4.52
C SER A 89 13.62 -5.68 -2.99
N ARG A 90 14.75 -6.11 -2.41
CA ARG A 90 14.91 -6.21 -0.95
C ARG A 90 14.67 -4.87 -0.22
N PRO A 91 15.37 -3.76 -0.55
CA PRO A 91 15.14 -2.48 0.12
C PRO A 91 13.74 -1.94 -0.14
N VAL A 92 13.20 -2.08 -1.35
CA VAL A 92 11.84 -1.62 -1.68
C VAL A 92 10.79 -2.31 -0.83
N ILE A 93 10.85 -3.65 -0.72
CA ILE A 93 9.92 -4.42 0.11
C ILE A 93 10.03 -4.01 1.59
N HIS A 94 11.25 -3.84 2.11
CA HIS A 94 11.46 -3.38 3.48
C HIS A 94 10.81 -2.00 3.73
N ILE A 95 11.02 -1.05 2.82
CA ILE A 95 10.42 0.28 2.93
C ILE A 95 8.89 0.19 2.91
N LEU A 96 8.32 -0.57 1.97
CA LEU A 96 6.87 -0.74 1.85
C LEU A 96 6.25 -1.32 3.12
N LEU A 97 6.84 -2.38 3.67
CA LEU A 97 6.36 -3.01 4.90
C LEU A 97 6.52 -2.10 6.11
N SER A 98 7.63 -1.35 6.19
CA SER A 98 7.83 -0.35 7.24
C SER A 98 6.73 0.72 7.19
N SER A 99 6.43 1.26 6.00
CA SER A 99 5.34 2.23 5.82
C SER A 99 3.99 1.68 6.24
N TYR A 100 3.69 0.41 5.91
CA TYR A 100 2.44 -0.24 6.34
C TYR A 100 2.36 -0.41 7.86
N SER A 101 3.43 -0.87 8.51
CA SER A 101 3.47 -1.03 9.97
C SER A 101 3.36 0.30 10.71
N ALA A 102 4.00 1.36 10.20
CA ALA A 102 3.89 2.71 10.74
C ALA A 102 2.45 3.24 10.64
N GLY A 103 1.78 2.99 9.51
CA GLY A 103 0.36 3.33 9.33
C GLY A 103 -0.54 2.65 10.37
N LYS A 104 -0.34 1.34 10.61
CA LYS A 104 -1.11 0.64 11.67
C LYS A 104 -0.77 1.12 13.07
N ALA A 105 0.49 1.39 13.36
CA ALA A 105 0.89 1.93 14.66
C ALA A 105 0.21 3.28 14.92
N ALA A 106 0.11 4.14 13.89
CA ALA A 106 -0.60 5.41 13.97
C ALA A 106 -2.11 5.21 14.24
N SER A 107 -2.77 4.27 13.55
CA SER A 107 -4.19 3.98 13.81
C SER A 107 -4.43 3.49 15.23
N TYR A 108 -3.60 2.55 15.73
CA TYR A 108 -3.68 2.09 17.11
C TYR A 108 -3.45 3.21 18.13
N TRP A 109 -2.51 4.13 17.84
CA TRP A 109 -2.24 5.29 18.69
C TRP A 109 -3.45 6.23 18.78
N ILE A 110 -4.10 6.50 17.65
CA ILE A 110 -5.31 7.34 17.59
C ILE A 110 -6.43 6.73 18.43
N ASP A 111 -6.69 5.43 18.23
CA ASP A 111 -7.72 4.71 18.97
C ASP A 111 -7.41 4.72 20.48
N GLN A 112 -6.15 4.49 20.85
CA GLN A 112 -5.70 4.49 22.24
C GLN A 112 -5.88 5.87 22.90
N VAL A 113 -5.58 6.95 22.20
CA VAL A 113 -5.84 8.31 22.70
C VAL A 113 -7.34 8.55 22.88
N GLY A 114 -8.16 8.10 21.94
CA GLY A 114 -9.62 8.16 22.04
C GLY A 114 -10.16 7.44 23.28
N TYR A 115 -9.72 6.20 23.50
CA TYR A 115 -10.11 5.42 24.69
C TYR A 115 -9.64 6.10 25.99
N ARG A 116 -8.38 6.55 26.05
CA ARG A 116 -7.84 7.22 27.25
C ARG A 116 -8.58 8.53 27.57
N LEU A 117 -8.92 9.33 26.55
CA LEU A 117 -9.73 10.54 26.76
C LEU A 117 -11.13 10.19 27.26
N SER A 118 -11.74 9.15 26.71
CA SER A 118 -13.05 8.69 27.16
C SER A 118 -13.04 8.23 28.63
N ASP A 119 -11.95 7.62 29.10
CA ASP A 119 -11.77 7.21 30.49
C ASP A 119 -11.52 8.40 31.42
N VAL A 120 -10.72 9.39 30.99
CA VAL A 120 -10.50 10.63 31.77
C VAL A 120 -11.80 11.40 31.92
N VAL A 121 -12.56 11.58 30.84
CA VAL A 121 -13.86 12.25 30.87
C VAL A 121 -14.86 11.48 31.73
N ARG A 122 -14.89 10.14 31.62
CA ARG A 122 -15.78 9.29 32.42
C ARG A 122 -15.49 9.43 33.92
N SER A 123 -14.22 9.32 34.32
CA SER A 123 -13.78 9.37 35.71
C SER A 123 -13.95 10.75 36.35
N HIS A 124 -13.66 11.83 35.62
CA HIS A 124 -13.67 13.18 36.19
C HIS A 124 -15.01 13.93 36.07
N VAL A 125 -15.84 13.56 35.10
CA VAL A 125 -17.10 14.29 34.84
C VAL A 125 -18.31 13.41 35.07
N ARG A 126 -18.34 12.22 34.46
CA ARG A 126 -19.56 11.39 34.41
C ARG A 126 -19.88 10.72 35.74
N GLU A 127 -18.88 10.16 36.41
CA GLU A 127 -19.07 9.52 37.72
C GLU A 127 -19.41 10.51 38.85
N PRO A 128 -18.72 11.67 39.00
CA PRO A 128 -19.04 12.63 40.05
C PRO A 128 -20.45 13.22 39.91
N ILE A 129 -20.84 13.58 38.68
CA ILE A 129 -22.18 14.10 38.40
C ILE A 129 -23.25 13.03 38.66
N GLY A 130 -23.03 11.78 38.23
CA GLY A 130 -23.96 10.68 38.49
C GLY A 130 -24.18 10.45 40.00
N MET A 131 -23.09 10.45 40.78
CA MET A 131 -23.17 10.38 42.25
C MET A 131 -23.95 11.57 42.82
N PHE A 132 -23.71 12.79 42.35
CA PHE A 132 -24.39 13.98 42.85
C PHE A 132 -25.89 13.95 42.56
N VAL A 133 -26.28 13.60 41.33
CA VAL A 133 -27.69 13.46 40.91
C VAL A 133 -28.39 12.39 41.74
N SER A 134 -27.75 11.23 41.96
CA SER A 134 -28.31 10.13 42.77
C SER A 134 -28.58 10.53 44.23
N ARG A 135 -27.69 11.32 44.84
CA ARG A 135 -27.86 11.87 46.19
C ARG A 135 -29.08 12.80 46.27
N ILE A 136 -29.27 13.66 45.27
CA ILE A 136 -30.42 14.58 45.23
C ILE A 136 -31.73 13.83 45.05
N THR A 137 -31.77 12.80 44.19
CA THR A 137 -33.00 12.02 43.94
C THR A 137 -33.43 11.22 45.17
N GLN A 138 -32.49 10.59 45.88
CA GLN A 138 -32.81 9.89 47.13
C GLN A 138 -33.32 10.84 48.22
N HIS A 139 -32.80 12.06 48.29
CA HIS A 139 -33.24 13.03 49.29
C HIS A 139 -34.66 13.55 49.04
N LYS A 140 -35.09 13.61 47.78
CA LYS A 140 -36.46 13.99 47.37
C LYS A 140 -37.47 12.85 47.60
N GLY A 141 -37.09 11.60 47.32
CA GLY A 141 -37.95 10.42 47.54
C GLY A 141 -38.27 10.13 49.01
N ARG A 142 -37.45 10.63 49.94
CA ARG A 142 -37.65 10.47 51.40
C ARG A 142 -38.63 11.47 52.01
N LYS A 143 -38.92 12.59 51.35
CA LYS A 143 -39.85 13.64 51.83
C LYS A 143 -41.29 13.48 51.31
N GLY A 144 -41.58 12.45 50.50
CA GLY A 144 -42.87 12.25 49.84
C GLY A 144 -43.61 10.96 50.18
N ARG A 145 -43.26 10.27 51.29
CA ARG A 145 -44.09 9.16 51.77
C ARG A 145 -45.04 9.69 52.86
N PRO A 146 -46.37 9.67 52.64
CA PRO A 146 -47.35 9.95 53.69
C PRO A 146 -47.29 8.92 54.81
#